data_AF-A0A2N6Q6Z8-F1
#
_entry.id   AF-A0A2N6Q6Z8-F1
#
_cell.length_a   1.000
_cell.length_b   1.000
_cell.length_c   1.000
_cell.angle_alpha   90.00
_cell.angle_beta   90.00
_cell.angle_gamma   90.00
#
_symmetry.space_group_name_H-M   'P 1'
#
loop_
_entity.id
_entity.type
_entity.pdbx_description
1 polymer ?
#
loop_
_entity_poly.entity_id
_entity_poly.type
_entity_poly.pdbx_seq_one_letter_code
_entity_poly.pdbx_strand_id
1 'polypeptide(L)'
;MKDKEEKKKEFIKAYMLSRGIISAACMQISISRDTFYRWIKEDDDFRKEVEGIDIMQQEFVESKLLSKIDAGDTTAIIFYLKTKGKNLGYSEKSNALNAKAKEENVNQEESNEVKLFDKKLPVLTERIISTKTRNAKQRLVNRLKKQGKYTSMLDPQIEIAANLLARGSILMSQISSSDYSPIHVEYSREGNTRMSVNPIERLYLDVLEQTQKALRALGMNTDSKEVTKNESSDKLVSLLEEVKSVGDE
;
A
#
# COMPACT_ATOMS: atom_id res chain seq x y z
N MET A 1 -51.34 4.28 8.28
CA MET A 1 -50.70 3.68 7.09
C MET A 1 -50.78 4.57 5.86
N LYS A 2 -51.95 5.15 5.51
CA LYS A 2 -52.11 6.07 4.36
C LYS A 2 -51.11 7.25 4.31
N ASP A 3 -50.84 7.90 5.45
CA ASP A 3 -49.91 9.05 5.54
C ASP A 3 -48.45 8.71 5.20
N LYS A 4 -48.01 7.46 5.43
CA LYS A 4 -46.63 7.02 5.09
C LYS A 4 -46.48 6.78 3.58
N GLU A 5 -47.48 6.16 2.97
CA GLU A 5 -47.53 5.89 1.53
C GLU A 5 -47.60 7.19 0.71
N GLU A 6 -48.40 8.14 1.19
CA GLU A 6 -48.60 9.45 0.56
C GLU A 6 -47.31 10.27 0.57
N LYS A 7 -46.62 10.32 1.71
CA LYS A 7 -45.30 10.98 1.83
C LYS A 7 -44.22 10.35 0.96
N LYS A 8 -44.25 9.03 0.73
CA LYS A 8 -43.34 8.36 -0.23
C LYS A 8 -43.60 8.84 -1.65
N LYS A 9 -44.88 8.90 -2.07
CA LYS A 9 -45.26 9.40 -3.41
C LYS A 9 -44.91 10.87 -3.61
N GLU A 10 -45.08 11.69 -2.57
CA GLU A 10 -44.64 13.09 -2.58
C GLU A 10 -43.12 13.20 -2.67
N PHE A 11 -42.39 12.34 -1.95
CA PHE A 11 -40.93 12.28 -2.05
C PHE A 11 -40.48 11.95 -3.48
N ILE A 12 -41.07 10.95 -4.14
CA ILE A 12 -40.71 10.57 -5.51
C ILE A 12 -40.88 11.74 -6.49
N LYS A 13 -41.97 12.50 -6.35
CA LYS A 13 -42.19 13.73 -7.15
C LYS A 13 -41.16 14.81 -6.84
N ALA A 14 -40.88 15.06 -5.57
CA ALA A 14 -39.85 16.02 -5.16
C ALA A 14 -38.45 15.58 -5.63
N TYR A 15 -38.18 14.27 -5.61
CA TYR A 15 -36.92 13.67 -6.04
C TYR A 15 -36.69 13.87 -7.54
N MET A 16 -37.71 13.62 -8.36
CA MET A 16 -37.69 13.90 -9.80
C MET A 16 -37.47 15.40 -10.08
N LEU A 17 -38.17 16.29 -9.39
CA LEU A 17 -38.00 17.75 -9.54
C LEU A 17 -36.60 18.23 -9.11
N SER A 18 -36.03 17.58 -8.10
CA SER A 18 -34.70 17.88 -7.57
C SER A 18 -33.55 17.28 -8.39
N ARG A 19 -33.84 16.59 -9.50
CA ARG A 19 -32.85 15.94 -10.38
C ARG A 19 -32.00 14.89 -9.66
N GLY A 20 -32.62 14.10 -8.78
CA GLY A 20 -31.93 13.04 -8.04
C GLY A 20 -31.13 13.52 -6.83
N ILE A 21 -31.35 14.76 -6.37
CA ILE A 21 -30.66 15.29 -5.18
C ILE A 21 -31.49 14.99 -3.93
N ILE A 22 -31.10 13.96 -3.19
CA ILE A 22 -31.79 13.48 -1.97
C ILE A 22 -32.00 14.63 -0.96
N SER A 23 -30.99 15.46 -0.73
CA SER A 23 -31.06 16.55 0.25
C SER A 23 -32.11 17.60 -0.11
N ALA A 24 -32.23 17.95 -1.39
CA ALA A 24 -33.19 18.92 -1.89
C ALA A 24 -34.62 18.35 -1.84
N ALA A 25 -34.80 17.09 -2.23
CA ALA A 25 -36.08 16.39 -2.11
C ALA A 25 -36.55 16.29 -0.65
N CYS A 26 -35.66 15.88 0.25
CA CYS A 26 -35.92 15.80 1.70
C CYS A 26 -36.31 17.16 2.29
N MET A 27 -35.65 18.24 1.87
CA MET A 27 -35.97 19.60 2.33
C MET A 27 -37.35 20.05 1.83
N GLN A 28 -37.68 19.74 0.58
CA GLN A 28 -38.94 20.13 -0.05
C GLN A 28 -40.17 19.50 0.64
N ILE A 29 -40.05 18.26 1.13
CA ILE A 29 -41.13 17.58 1.85
C ILE A 29 -40.97 17.60 3.37
N SER A 30 -39.97 18.34 3.90
CA SER A 30 -39.67 18.44 5.34
C SER A 30 -39.45 17.10 6.04
N ILE A 31 -38.66 16.21 5.42
CA ILE A 31 -38.31 14.89 5.97
C ILE A 31 -36.79 14.77 6.18
N SER A 32 -36.36 14.06 7.24
CA SER A 32 -34.94 13.74 7.46
C SER A 32 -34.43 12.70 6.46
N ARG A 33 -33.17 12.82 6.04
CA ARG A 33 -32.49 11.83 5.18
C ARG A 33 -32.52 10.41 5.77
N ASP A 34 -32.52 10.28 7.10
CA ASP A 34 -32.62 8.97 7.77
C ASP A 34 -33.93 8.26 7.44
N THR A 35 -35.01 9.03 7.28
CA THR A 35 -36.31 8.48 6.91
C THR A 35 -36.31 7.95 5.49
N PHE A 36 -35.61 8.62 4.56
CA PHE A 36 -35.40 8.13 3.20
C PHE A 36 -34.64 6.80 3.19
N TYR A 37 -33.49 6.71 3.88
CA TYR A 37 -32.71 5.46 3.93
C TYR A 37 -33.47 4.32 4.60
N ARG A 38 -34.29 4.63 5.62
CA ARG A 38 -35.20 3.65 6.22
C ARG A 38 -36.23 3.14 5.22
N TRP A 39 -36.84 4.00 4.41
CA TRP A 39 -37.81 3.60 3.38
C TRP A 39 -37.18 2.73 2.29
N ILE A 40 -35.98 3.06 1.82
CA ILE A 40 -35.23 2.23 0.87
C ILE A 40 -34.96 0.81 1.41
N LYS A 41 -34.75 0.68 2.72
CA LYS A 41 -34.50 -0.62 3.37
C LYS A 41 -35.78 -1.42 3.61
N GLU A 42 -36.87 -0.75 3.96
CA GLU A 42 -38.15 -1.36 4.34
C GLU A 42 -39.06 -1.67 3.15
N ASP A 43 -38.90 -0.99 2.02
CA ASP A 43 -39.80 -1.04 0.86
C ASP A 43 -39.01 -1.15 -0.45
N ASP A 44 -39.12 -2.31 -1.09
CA ASP A 44 -38.41 -2.64 -2.33
C ASP A 44 -39.03 -1.95 -3.56
N ASP A 45 -40.34 -1.68 -3.54
CA ASP A 45 -41.01 -1.01 -4.66
C ASP A 45 -40.65 0.47 -4.69
N PHE A 46 -40.61 1.12 -3.52
CA PHE A 46 -40.11 2.49 -3.39
C PHE A 46 -38.65 2.61 -3.84
N ARG A 47 -37.81 1.61 -3.55
CA ARG A 47 -36.42 1.57 -4.01
C ARG A 47 -36.32 1.54 -5.53
N LYS A 48 -37.07 0.64 -6.19
CA LYS A 48 -37.08 0.54 -7.65
C LYS A 48 -37.50 1.83 -8.33
N GLU A 49 -38.48 2.54 -7.77
CA GLU A 49 -38.92 3.83 -8.32
C GLU A 49 -37.81 4.90 -8.20
N VAL A 50 -37.09 4.93 -7.07
CA VAL A 50 -35.95 5.85 -6.88
C VAL A 50 -34.80 5.51 -7.83
N GLU A 51 -34.44 4.22 -7.95
CA GLU A 51 -33.40 3.76 -8.88
C GLU A 51 -33.77 4.08 -10.34
N GLY A 52 -35.04 3.97 -10.71
CA GLY A 52 -35.53 4.35 -12.04
C GLY A 52 -35.33 5.84 -12.34
N ILE A 53 -35.55 6.71 -11.35
CA ILE A 53 -35.29 8.15 -11.48
C ILE A 53 -33.78 8.42 -11.62
N ASP A 54 -32.93 7.71 -10.89
CA ASP A 54 -31.48 7.85 -10.99
C ASP A 54 -30.97 7.45 -12.38
N ILE A 55 -31.49 6.37 -12.95
CA ILE A 55 -31.16 5.94 -14.33
C ILE A 55 -31.58 7.02 -15.33
N MET A 56 -32.82 7.51 -15.25
CA MET A 56 -33.31 8.58 -16.13
C MET A 56 -32.45 9.85 -16.03
N GLN A 57 -32.02 10.21 -14.82
CA GLN A 57 -31.16 11.36 -14.60
C GLN A 57 -29.75 11.15 -15.20
N GLN A 58 -29.21 9.93 -15.12
CA GLN A 58 -27.95 9.58 -15.77
C GLN A 58 -28.06 9.70 -17.30
N GLU A 59 -29.12 9.16 -17.90
CA GLU A 59 -29.39 9.28 -19.35
C GLU A 59 -29.50 10.75 -19.79
N PHE A 60 -30.16 11.59 -18.98
CA PHE A 60 -30.25 13.02 -19.25
C PHE A 60 -28.88 13.72 -19.25
N VAL A 61 -28.02 13.40 -18.28
CA VAL A 61 -26.66 13.95 -18.21
C VAL A 61 -25.80 13.44 -19.37
N GLU A 62 -25.94 12.16 -19.74
CA GLU A 62 -25.27 11.58 -20.90
C GLU A 62 -25.67 12.30 -22.20
N SER A 63 -26.96 12.57 -22.40
CA SER A 63 -27.42 13.36 -23.54
C SER A 63 -26.79 14.76 -23.58
N LYS A 64 -26.65 15.43 -22.43
CA LYS A 64 -25.97 16.74 -22.35
C LYS A 64 -24.47 16.64 -22.62
N LEU A 65 -23.82 15.57 -22.17
CA LEU A 65 -22.41 15.30 -22.48
C LEU A 65 -22.21 15.10 -23.98
N LEU A 66 -23.06 14.32 -24.63
CA LEU A 66 -23.01 14.11 -26.08
C LEU A 66 -23.24 15.41 -26.86
N SER A 67 -24.21 16.22 -26.45
CA SER A 67 -24.43 17.54 -27.06
C SER A 67 -23.21 18.47 -26.94
N LYS A 68 -22.45 18.38 -25.84
CA LYS A 68 -21.19 19.12 -25.67
C LYS A 68 -20.08 18.59 -26.57
N ILE A 69 -20.05 17.27 -26.78
CA ILE A 69 -19.13 16.62 -27.73
C ILE A 69 -19.43 17.07 -29.16
N ASP A 70 -20.70 17.10 -29.57
CA ASP A 70 -21.12 17.58 -30.88
C ASP A 70 -20.74 19.06 -31.11
N ALA A 71 -20.79 19.87 -30.05
CA ALA A 71 -20.34 21.26 -30.06
C ALA A 71 -18.80 21.43 -30.09
N GLY A 72 -18.03 20.33 -30.07
CA GLY A 72 -16.58 20.35 -30.15
C GLY A 72 -15.87 20.67 -28.83
N ASP A 73 -16.53 20.49 -27.67
CA ASP A 73 -15.89 20.69 -26.36
C ASP A 73 -14.82 19.61 -26.13
N THR A 74 -13.55 20.02 -26.21
CA THR A 74 -12.40 19.12 -26.06
C THR A 74 -12.36 18.42 -24.72
N THR A 75 -12.84 19.06 -23.65
CA THR A 75 -12.86 18.47 -22.31
C THR A 75 -13.89 17.35 -22.19
N ALA A 76 -15.07 17.55 -22.78
CA ALA A 76 -16.13 16.54 -22.84
C ALA A 76 -15.70 15.32 -23.67
N ILE A 77 -15.03 15.54 -24.81
CA ILE A 77 -14.48 14.49 -25.67
C ILE A 77 -13.43 13.65 -24.93
N ILE A 78 -12.46 14.31 -24.27
CA ILE A 78 -11.42 13.62 -23.49
C ILE A 78 -12.05 12.82 -22.35
N PHE A 79 -13.01 13.40 -21.62
CA PHE A 79 -13.71 12.73 -20.52
C PHE A 79 -14.46 11.48 -21.00
N TYR A 80 -15.17 11.57 -22.12
CA TYR A 80 -15.90 10.44 -22.71
C TYR A 80 -14.94 9.32 -23.14
N LEU A 81 -13.83 9.66 -23.81
CA LEU A 81 -12.81 8.68 -24.20
C LEU A 81 -12.14 8.02 -23.00
N LYS A 82 -11.85 8.78 -21.93
CA LYS A 82 -11.28 8.22 -20.69
C LYS A 82 -12.21 7.24 -19.98
N THR A 83 -13.52 7.41 -20.13
CA THR A 83 -14.52 6.60 -19.43
C THR A 83 -14.99 5.42 -20.27
N LYS A 84 -15.50 5.65 -21.48
CA LYS A 84 -16.03 4.63 -22.41
C LYS A 84 -14.97 4.08 -23.37
N GLY A 85 -13.97 4.89 -23.74
CA GLY A 85 -12.88 4.50 -24.64
C GLY A 85 -11.73 3.73 -23.97
N LYS A 86 -11.90 3.22 -22.74
CA LYS A 86 -10.86 2.46 -22.03
C LYS A 86 -10.38 1.24 -22.83
N ASN A 87 -11.29 0.54 -23.48
CA ASN A 87 -10.99 -0.63 -24.32
C ASN A 87 -10.14 -0.27 -25.55
N LEU A 88 -10.13 1.01 -25.95
CA LEU A 88 -9.34 1.54 -27.06
C LEU A 88 -8.00 2.13 -26.61
N GLY A 89 -7.65 1.99 -25.32
CA GLY A 89 -6.37 2.45 -24.77
C GLY A 89 -6.37 3.88 -24.22
N TYR A 90 -7.53 4.54 -24.10
CA TYR A 90 -7.65 5.90 -23.54
C TYR A 90 -7.61 5.94 -21.99
N SER A 91 -6.91 5.03 -21.34
CA SER A 91 -6.78 5.00 -19.88
C SER A 91 -5.52 5.74 -19.41
N GLU A 92 -5.58 6.41 -18.27
CA GLU A 92 -4.42 7.11 -17.67
C GLU A 92 -3.45 6.15 -16.96
N LYS A 93 -3.84 4.89 -16.76
CA LYS A 93 -2.93 3.88 -16.24
C LYS A 93 -1.95 3.52 -17.36
N SER A 94 -0.69 3.87 -17.17
CA SER A 94 0.39 3.29 -17.97
C SER A 94 0.24 1.76 -17.92
N ASN A 95 0.22 1.14 -19.09
CA ASN A 95 0.35 -0.31 -19.23
C ASN A 95 1.76 -0.71 -18.75
N ALA A 96 1.96 -0.78 -17.44
CA ALA A 96 2.69 -1.91 -16.92
C ALA A 96 1.79 -3.13 -17.17
N LEU A 97 2.33 -4.20 -17.75
CA LEU A 97 1.67 -5.50 -18.00
C LEU A 97 1.05 -5.73 -19.40
N ASN A 98 1.79 -5.42 -20.48
CA ASN A 98 1.69 -6.22 -21.71
C ASN A 98 2.51 -7.53 -21.57
N ALA A 99 2.25 -8.32 -20.53
CA ALA A 99 2.82 -9.66 -20.34
C ALA A 99 1.88 -10.67 -19.63
N LYS A 100 0.61 -10.32 -19.37
CA LYS A 100 -0.37 -11.24 -18.78
C LYS A 100 -1.76 -11.11 -19.42
N ALA A 101 -1.83 -11.00 -20.75
CA ALA A 101 -3.11 -11.02 -21.46
C ALA A 101 -3.28 -12.35 -22.20
N LYS A 102 -3.42 -13.44 -21.43
CA LYS A 102 -4.05 -14.69 -21.87
C LYS A 102 -4.52 -15.49 -20.66
N GLU A 103 -5.40 -14.86 -19.89
CA GLU A 103 -6.18 -15.33 -18.73
C GLU A 103 -6.89 -14.02 -18.31
N GLU A 104 -8.20 -13.85 -18.30
CA GLU A 104 -9.28 -14.73 -17.92
C GLU A 104 -10.55 -14.40 -18.72
N ASN A 105 -11.23 -15.46 -19.13
CA ASN A 105 -12.68 -15.48 -19.25
C ASN A 105 -13.10 -16.47 -18.15
N VAL A 106 -13.22 -16.00 -16.90
CA VAL A 106 -13.60 -16.84 -15.77
C VAL A 106 -14.62 -16.13 -14.89
N ASN A 107 -15.56 -16.95 -14.43
CA ASN A 107 -16.87 -16.64 -13.89
C ASN A 107 -16.83 -15.97 -12.51
N GLN A 108 -18.01 -15.50 -12.09
CA GLN A 108 -18.34 -14.73 -10.87
C GLN A 108 -17.89 -15.34 -9.52
N GLU A 109 -17.25 -16.50 -9.47
CA GLU A 109 -16.72 -17.14 -8.27
C GLU A 109 -15.38 -16.52 -7.79
N GLU A 110 -14.54 -16.02 -8.71
CA GLU A 110 -13.26 -15.39 -8.38
C GLU A 110 -13.42 -14.12 -7.54
N SER A 111 -14.55 -13.42 -7.69
CA SER A 111 -14.83 -12.18 -6.96
C SER A 111 -14.93 -12.37 -5.44
N ASN A 112 -15.25 -13.58 -4.97
CA ASN A 112 -15.32 -13.90 -3.54
C ASN A 112 -13.98 -14.42 -3.00
N GLU A 113 -13.24 -15.19 -3.80
CA GLU A 113 -11.90 -15.64 -3.44
C GLU A 113 -10.92 -14.47 -3.37
N VAL A 114 -10.90 -13.59 -4.38
CA VAL A 114 -10.04 -12.39 -4.40
C VAL A 114 -10.33 -11.49 -3.18
N LYS A 115 -11.60 -11.29 -2.80
CA LYS A 115 -11.96 -10.54 -1.58
C LYS A 115 -11.52 -11.25 -0.28
N LEU A 116 -11.50 -12.58 -0.26
CA LEU A 116 -11.04 -13.37 0.89
C LEU A 116 -9.51 -13.39 0.97
N PHE A 117 -8.81 -13.46 -0.16
CA PHE A 117 -7.36 -13.34 -0.28
C PHE A 117 -6.88 -11.94 0.12
N ASP A 118 -7.54 -10.87 -0.36
CA ASP A 118 -7.23 -9.48 0.00
C ASP A 118 -7.42 -9.18 1.49
N LYS A 119 -8.36 -9.86 2.16
CA LYS A 119 -8.49 -9.77 3.63
C LYS A 119 -7.47 -10.63 4.38
N LYS A 120 -7.03 -11.75 3.81
CA LYS A 120 -6.03 -12.65 4.43
C LYS A 120 -4.60 -12.12 4.26
N LEU A 121 -4.28 -11.47 3.15
CA LEU A 121 -2.96 -10.93 2.84
C LEU A 121 -2.43 -9.93 3.90
N PRO A 122 -3.20 -8.93 4.39
CA PRO A 122 -2.75 -8.04 5.46
C PRO A 122 -2.52 -8.80 6.78
N VAL A 123 -3.39 -9.76 7.10
CA VAL A 123 -3.23 -10.57 8.33
C VAL A 123 -2.00 -11.48 8.26
N LEU A 124 -1.71 -12.06 7.10
CA LEU A 124 -0.53 -12.90 6.89
C LEU A 124 0.76 -12.07 6.94
N THR A 125 0.75 -10.88 6.33
CA THR A 125 1.91 -9.97 6.36
C THR A 125 2.20 -9.47 7.78
N GLU A 126 1.18 -9.10 8.57
CA GLU A 126 1.34 -8.76 9.98
C GLU A 126 1.92 -9.91 10.81
N ARG A 127 1.47 -11.15 10.59
CA ARG A 127 2.02 -12.34 11.24
C ARG A 127 3.48 -12.59 10.86
N ILE A 128 3.84 -12.41 9.59
CA ILE A 128 5.22 -12.57 9.12
C ILE A 128 6.12 -11.51 9.74
N ILE A 129 5.67 -10.25 9.78
CA ILE A 129 6.39 -9.14 10.40
C ILE A 129 6.60 -9.42 11.89
N SER A 130 5.54 -9.65 12.65
CA SER A 130 5.60 -9.92 14.09
C SER A 130 6.48 -11.13 14.45
N THR A 131 6.47 -12.17 13.60
CA THR A 131 7.34 -13.34 13.79
C THR A 131 8.81 -12.97 13.56
N LYS A 132 9.11 -12.25 12.47
CA LYS A 132 10.47 -11.81 12.15
C LYS A 132 11.01 -10.83 13.20
N THR A 133 10.18 -9.90 13.69
CA THR A 133 10.57 -8.94 14.75
C THR A 133 10.87 -9.67 16.06
N ARG A 134 10.01 -10.61 16.47
CA ARG A 134 10.24 -11.44 17.66
C ARG A 134 11.54 -12.22 17.56
N ASN A 135 11.78 -12.87 16.42
CA ASN A 135 13.00 -13.64 16.19
C ASN A 135 14.26 -12.75 16.18
N ALA A 136 14.18 -11.57 15.57
CA ALA A 136 15.28 -10.60 15.58
C ALA A 136 15.57 -10.08 17.00
N LYS A 137 14.53 -9.75 17.78
CA LYS A 137 14.65 -9.33 19.18
C LYS A 137 15.34 -10.39 20.02
N GLN A 138 14.90 -11.65 19.92
CA GLN A 138 15.53 -12.78 20.63
C GLN A 138 17.01 -12.94 20.26
N ARG A 139 17.35 -12.87 18.97
CA ARG A 139 18.74 -12.95 18.50
C ARG A 139 19.61 -11.81 19.06
N LEU A 140 19.10 -10.58 19.05
CA LEU A 140 19.81 -9.41 19.60
C LEU A 140 20.02 -9.54 21.11
N VAL A 141 18.97 -9.88 21.87
CA VAL A 141 19.05 -10.08 23.32
C VAL A 141 20.06 -11.17 23.66
N ASN A 142 20.00 -12.32 22.98
CA ASN A 142 20.93 -13.42 23.22
C ASN A 142 22.38 -13.01 22.93
N ARG A 143 22.61 -12.23 21.87
CA ARG A 143 23.95 -11.72 21.52
C ARG A 143 24.46 -10.71 22.56
N LEU A 144 23.61 -9.78 23.00
CA LEU A 144 23.98 -8.79 24.02
C LEU A 144 24.25 -9.43 25.39
N LYS A 145 23.47 -10.45 25.77
CA LYS A 145 23.70 -11.24 26.99
C LYS A 145 25.03 -11.97 26.94
N LYS A 146 25.37 -12.61 25.81
CA LYS A 146 26.68 -13.25 25.60
C LYS A 146 27.85 -12.27 25.73
N GLN A 147 27.65 -11.02 25.31
CA GLN A 147 28.65 -9.96 25.43
C GLN A 147 28.69 -9.28 26.80
N GLY A 148 27.79 -9.64 27.74
CA GLY A 148 27.66 -8.98 29.04
C GLY A 148 27.16 -7.53 28.99
N LYS A 149 26.67 -7.07 27.83
CA LYS A 149 26.24 -5.67 27.59
C LYS A 149 24.72 -5.46 27.73
N TYR A 150 23.97 -6.50 28.11
CA TYR A 150 22.52 -6.42 28.18
C TYR A 150 22.06 -5.67 29.43
N THR A 151 21.10 -4.77 29.27
CA THR A 151 20.41 -4.07 30.36
C THR A 151 18.95 -3.88 29.94
N SER A 152 18.00 -4.01 30.88
CA SER A 152 16.56 -3.85 30.60
C SER A 152 16.21 -2.46 30.03
N MET A 153 16.98 -1.43 30.37
CA MET A 153 16.83 -0.08 29.81
C MET A 153 17.05 -0.02 28.28
N LEU A 154 17.78 -0.99 27.71
CA LEU A 154 18.04 -1.08 26.27
C LEU A 154 16.88 -1.72 25.50
N ASP A 155 15.87 -2.29 26.18
CA ASP A 155 14.78 -3.03 25.54
C ASP A 155 14.06 -2.21 24.43
N PRO A 156 13.75 -0.91 24.58
CA PRO A 156 13.17 -0.10 23.51
C PRO A 156 14.10 0.03 22.28
N GLN A 157 15.41 0.17 22.51
CA GLN A 157 16.40 0.30 21.43
C GLN A 157 16.57 -1.03 20.68
N ILE A 158 16.58 -2.15 21.43
CA ILE A 158 16.58 -3.50 20.88
C ILE A 158 15.32 -3.74 20.05
N GLU A 159 14.17 -3.25 20.50
CA GLU A 159 12.90 -3.38 19.78
C GLU A 159 12.90 -2.60 18.46
N ILE A 160 13.38 -1.35 18.47
CA ILE A 160 13.57 -0.55 17.26
C ILE A 160 14.51 -1.27 16.28
N ALA A 161 15.67 -1.74 16.76
CA ALA A 161 16.63 -2.48 15.94
C ALA A 161 16.04 -3.77 15.37
N ALA A 162 15.26 -4.52 16.16
CA ALA A 162 14.58 -5.73 15.73
C ALA A 162 13.53 -5.46 14.65
N ASN A 163 12.78 -4.36 14.78
CA ASN A 163 11.81 -3.91 13.78
C ASN A 163 12.48 -3.53 12.46
N LEU A 164 13.58 -2.78 12.51
CA LEU A 164 14.35 -2.39 11.34
C LEU A 164 14.94 -3.62 10.61
N LEU A 165 15.53 -4.56 11.35
CA LEU A 165 16.02 -5.83 10.80
C LEU A 165 14.93 -6.66 10.14
N ALA A 166 13.76 -6.75 10.77
CA ALA A 166 12.63 -7.48 10.20
C ALA A 166 12.16 -6.84 8.88
N ARG A 167 12.01 -5.51 8.85
CA ARG A 167 11.64 -4.75 7.65
C ARG A 167 12.66 -4.92 6.53
N GLY A 168 13.96 -4.78 6.84
CA GLY A 168 15.03 -5.01 5.87
C GLY A 168 14.99 -6.41 5.26
N SER A 169 14.72 -7.44 6.07
CA SER A 169 14.60 -8.81 5.56
C SER A 169 13.41 -9.03 4.61
N ILE A 170 12.32 -8.27 4.79
CA ILE A 170 11.14 -8.35 3.94
C ILE A 170 11.42 -7.64 2.62
N LEU A 171 11.95 -6.41 2.67
CA LEU A 171 12.34 -5.68 1.48
C LEU A 171 13.36 -6.48 0.65
N MET A 172 14.35 -7.10 1.29
CA MET A 172 15.31 -7.97 0.62
C MET A 172 14.63 -9.14 -0.08
N SER A 173 13.64 -9.79 0.56
CA SER A 173 12.90 -10.88 -0.09
C SER A 173 12.07 -10.43 -1.29
N GLN A 174 11.57 -9.18 -1.28
CA GLN A 174 10.86 -8.61 -2.41
C GLN A 174 11.83 -8.29 -3.56
N ILE A 175 12.97 -7.66 -3.26
CA ILE A 175 14.01 -7.33 -4.24
C ILE A 175 14.63 -8.60 -4.85
N SER A 176 14.75 -9.67 -4.06
CA SER A 176 15.32 -10.94 -4.53
C SER A 176 14.33 -11.82 -5.31
N SER A 177 13.06 -11.41 -5.44
CA SER A 177 12.07 -12.20 -6.18
C SER A 177 12.38 -12.21 -7.68
N SER A 178 12.08 -13.30 -8.36
CA SER A 178 12.33 -13.47 -9.81
C SER A 178 11.64 -12.41 -10.67
N ASP A 179 10.54 -11.88 -10.16
CA ASP A 179 9.63 -10.98 -10.89
C ASP A 179 9.95 -9.50 -10.64
N TYR A 180 10.98 -9.23 -9.82
CA TYR A 180 11.33 -7.87 -9.43
C TYR A 180 12.23 -7.20 -10.47
N SER A 181 11.81 -6.03 -10.95
CA SER A 181 12.64 -5.14 -11.78
C SER A 181 13.10 -3.92 -10.98
N PRO A 182 14.42 -3.66 -10.90
CA PRO A 182 14.96 -2.47 -10.22
C PRO A 182 14.76 -1.19 -11.04
N ILE A 183 14.57 -1.30 -12.36
CA ILE A 183 14.42 -0.16 -13.27
C ILE A 183 13.09 -0.28 -14.00
N HIS A 184 12.30 0.80 -13.97
CA HIS A 184 11.12 0.98 -14.79
C HIS A 184 11.50 1.77 -16.04
N VAL A 185 11.20 1.21 -17.21
CA VAL A 185 11.42 1.85 -18.51
C VAL A 185 10.07 2.27 -19.08
N GLU A 186 9.85 3.58 -19.20
CA GLU A 186 8.68 4.17 -19.83
C GLU A 186 9.04 4.62 -21.25
N TYR A 187 8.16 4.34 -22.20
CA TYR A 187 8.30 4.81 -23.58
C TYR A 187 7.32 5.97 -23.81
N SER A 188 7.84 7.11 -24.26
CA SER A 188 7.02 8.23 -24.72
C SER A 188 6.28 7.86 -26.01
N ARG A 189 5.20 8.59 -26.32
CA ARG A 189 4.49 8.50 -27.61
C ARG A 189 5.41 8.79 -28.80
N GLU A 190 6.48 9.54 -28.57
CA GLU A 190 7.50 9.90 -29.57
C GLU A 190 8.65 8.88 -29.66
N GLY A 191 8.59 7.76 -28.91
CA GLY A 191 9.62 6.72 -28.92
C GLY A 191 10.81 6.96 -27.98
N ASN A 192 10.85 8.09 -27.27
CA ASN A 192 11.90 8.38 -26.29
C ASN A 192 11.75 7.49 -25.04
N THR A 193 12.86 6.93 -24.55
CA THR A 193 12.91 6.15 -23.31
C THR A 193 13.11 7.05 -22.10
N ARG A 194 12.37 6.78 -21.03
CA ARG A 194 12.57 7.36 -19.71
C ARG A 194 12.81 6.22 -18.72
N MET A 195 13.91 6.31 -17.97
CA MET A 195 14.27 5.32 -16.97
C MET A 195 14.03 5.90 -15.58
N SER A 196 13.35 5.15 -14.73
CA SER A 196 13.18 5.49 -13.31
C SER A 196 13.56 4.29 -12.43
N VAL A 197 14.09 4.56 -11.25
CA VAL A 197 14.48 3.52 -10.29
C VAL A 197 13.27 3.14 -9.44
N ASN A 198 13.10 1.84 -9.18
CA ASN A 198 12.05 1.35 -8.30
C ASN A 198 12.22 1.94 -6.88
N PRO A 199 11.19 2.60 -6.30
CA PRO A 199 11.30 3.21 -4.97
C PRO A 199 11.71 2.25 -3.84
N ILE A 200 11.43 0.95 -4.02
CA ILE A 200 11.81 -0.09 -3.06
C ILE A 200 13.33 -0.16 -2.87
N GLU A 201 14.12 0.10 -3.91
CA GLU A 201 15.59 0.15 -3.81
C GLU A 201 16.04 1.19 -2.80
N ARG A 202 15.55 2.43 -2.96
CA ARG A 202 15.88 3.53 -2.07
C ARG A 202 15.41 3.25 -0.65
N LEU A 203 14.19 2.73 -0.50
CA LEU A 203 13.64 2.37 0.81
C LEU A 203 14.49 1.31 1.52
N TYR A 204 14.98 0.30 0.78
CA TYR A 204 15.85 -0.74 1.33
C TYR A 204 17.17 -0.15 1.83
N LEU A 205 17.80 0.72 1.05
CA LEU A 205 19.03 1.43 1.45
C LEU A 205 18.82 2.28 2.71
N ASP A 206 17.72 3.03 2.78
CA ASP A 206 17.39 3.86 3.95
C ASP A 206 17.19 3.00 5.22
N VAL A 207 16.48 1.86 5.08
CA VAL A 207 16.28 0.92 6.19
C VAL A 207 17.61 0.30 6.62
N LEU A 208 18.50 -0.05 5.69
CA LEU A 208 19.83 -0.57 6.02
C LEU A 208 20.66 0.46 6.80
N GLU A 209 20.67 1.73 6.37
CA GLU A 209 21.40 2.79 7.05
C GLU A 209 20.86 3.00 8.48
N GLN A 210 19.55 3.06 8.65
CA GLN A 210 18.91 3.16 9.97
C GLN A 210 19.21 1.95 10.85
N THR A 211 19.20 0.74 10.26
CA THR A 211 19.55 -0.50 10.96
C THR A 211 20.98 -0.44 11.46
N GLN A 212 21.93 -0.01 10.63
CA GLN A 212 23.33 0.13 11.00
C GLN A 212 23.51 1.14 12.13
N LYS A 213 22.82 2.29 12.08
CA LYS A 213 22.82 3.29 13.17
C LYS A 213 22.28 2.70 14.47
N ALA A 214 21.18 1.97 14.43
CA ALA A 214 20.58 1.33 15.60
C ALA A 214 21.50 0.26 16.21
N LEU A 215 22.14 -0.57 15.38
CA LEU A 215 23.08 -1.59 15.84
C LEU A 215 24.34 -0.98 16.46
N ARG A 216 24.87 0.10 15.88
CA ARG A 216 25.98 0.88 16.46
C ARG A 216 25.61 1.46 17.82
N ALA A 217 24.41 2.02 17.96
CA ALA A 217 23.91 2.55 19.23
C ALA A 217 23.82 1.48 20.33
N LEU A 218 23.51 0.22 19.97
CA LEU A 218 23.53 -0.93 20.87
C LEU A 218 24.96 -1.42 21.21
N GLY A 219 26.00 -0.71 20.78
CA GLY A 219 27.40 -1.10 20.99
C GLY A 219 27.81 -2.35 20.20
N MET A 220 27.08 -2.67 19.13
CA MET A 220 27.37 -3.75 18.20
C MET A 220 28.20 -3.22 17.03
N ASN A 221 29.48 -2.92 17.30
CA ASN A 221 30.41 -2.58 16.22
C ASN A 221 30.78 -3.84 15.43
N THR A 222 30.54 -3.79 14.11
CA THR A 222 31.05 -4.75 13.12
C THR A 222 32.58 -4.78 13.05
N ASP A 223 33.27 -3.80 13.67
CA ASP A 223 34.73 -3.69 13.69
C ASP A 223 35.40 -4.53 14.79
N SER A 224 34.61 -5.20 15.62
CA SER A 224 35.15 -6.25 16.47
C SER A 224 35.39 -7.47 15.58
N LYS A 225 36.45 -7.44 14.75
CA LYS A 225 37.19 -8.68 14.51
C LYS A 225 37.39 -9.27 15.90
N GLU A 226 36.90 -10.48 16.13
CA GLU A 226 37.41 -11.26 17.25
C GLU A 226 38.91 -11.29 17.02
N VAL A 227 39.65 -10.44 17.72
CA VAL A 227 41.09 -10.59 17.81
C VAL A 227 41.23 -11.93 18.49
N THR A 228 41.49 -12.96 17.70
CA THR A 228 41.87 -14.26 18.20
C THR A 228 42.97 -13.98 19.22
N LYS A 229 42.68 -14.28 20.48
CA LYS A 229 43.53 -13.94 21.64
C LYS A 229 44.95 -14.52 21.56
N ASN A 230 45.27 -15.28 20.52
CA ASN A 230 46.52 -16.01 20.37
C ASN A 230 47.57 -15.34 19.47
N GLU A 231 47.23 -14.39 18.59
CA GLU A 231 48.25 -13.86 17.66
C GLU A 231 48.83 -12.49 18.04
N SER A 232 48.08 -11.69 18.81
CA SER A 232 48.46 -10.31 19.12
C SER A 232 49.19 -10.16 20.44
N SER A 233 48.91 -11.03 21.43
CA SER A 233 49.72 -11.14 22.65
C SER A 233 51.13 -11.60 22.33
N ASP A 234 51.25 -12.63 21.50
CA ASP A 234 52.52 -13.33 21.27
C ASP A 234 53.51 -12.46 20.50
N LYS A 235 53.02 -11.64 19.56
CA LYS A 235 53.83 -10.66 18.82
C LYS A 235 54.30 -9.48 19.68
N LEU A 236 53.48 -9.03 20.64
CA LEU A 236 53.89 -7.96 21.56
C LEU A 236 54.85 -8.47 22.63
N VAL A 237 54.65 -9.69 23.12
CA VAL A 237 55.56 -10.35 24.05
C VAL A 237 56.91 -10.61 23.37
N SER A 238 56.91 -11.11 22.12
CA SER A 238 58.16 -11.34 21.37
C SER A 238 58.91 -10.04 21.09
N LEU A 239 58.20 -8.96 20.73
CA LEU A 239 58.82 -7.63 20.53
C LEU A 239 59.40 -7.05 21.83
N LEU A 240 58.74 -7.26 22.97
CA LEU A 240 59.24 -6.81 24.28
C LEU A 240 60.46 -7.63 24.74
N GLU A 241 60.54 -8.91 24.37
CA GLU A 241 61.73 -9.75 24.61
C GLU A 241 62.90 -9.35 23.71
N GLU A 242 62.64 -9.05 22.44
CA GLU A 242 63.66 -8.54 21.50
C GLU A 242 64.25 -7.21 21.96
N VAL A 243 63.41 -6.27 22.42
CA VAL A 243 63.86 -4.97 22.95
C VAL A 243 64.66 -5.13 24.24
N LYS A 244 64.35 -6.12 25.08
CA LYS A 244 65.16 -6.43 26.26
C LYS A 244 66.52 -7.02 25.89
N SER A 245 66.58 -7.89 24.88
CA SER A 245 67.86 -8.47 24.43
C SER A 245 68.82 -7.46 23.78
N VAL A 246 68.31 -6.36 23.23
CA VAL A 246 69.12 -5.28 22.65
C VAL A 246 69.62 -4.29 23.71
N GLY A 247 69.05 -4.31 24.92
CA GLY A 247 69.45 -3.44 26.03
C GLY A 247 70.54 -4.00 26.95
N ASP A 248 70.93 -5.26 26.77
CA ASP A 248 71.89 -5.99 27.62
C ASP A 248 73.24 -6.32 26.90
N GLU A 249 73.51 -5.71 25.73
CA GLU A 249 74.85 -5.64 25.10
C GLU A 249 75.48 -4.24 25.26
#